data_AF-A0AAV0JT68-F1
#
_entry.id   AF-A0AAV0JT68-F1
#
_cell.length_a   1.000
_cell.length_b   1.000
_cell.length_c   1.000
_cell.angle_alpha   90.00
_cell.angle_beta   90.00
_cell.angle_gamma   90.00
#
_symmetry.space_group_name_H-M   'P 1'
#
loop_
_entity.id
_entity.type
_entity.pdbx_description
1 polymer ?
#
loop_
_entity_poly.entity_id
_entity_poly.type
_entity_poly.pdbx_seq_one_letter_code
_entity_poly.pdbx_strand_id
1 'polypeptide(L)'
;MEFVVTDLITDILVRYKGALPDLFREGHSVVVEGFVRPITEELRKETGGKSVSEKARGIDVYFSATEVLAKHDEKYMPGEVAAAIEKNKKKLEEDKEEGAAAAALAVADEKK
;
A
#
# COMPACT_ATOMS: atom_id res chain seq x y z
N MET A 1 -13.75 -17.23 2.52
CA MET A 1 -13.86 -16.34 1.35
C MET A 1 -12.90 -16.83 0.29
N GLU A 2 -13.29 -16.71 -0.97
CA GLU A 2 -12.50 -17.19 -2.11
C GLU A 2 -12.41 -16.05 -3.13
N PHE A 3 -11.22 -15.74 -3.60
CA PHE A 3 -10.99 -14.70 -4.60
C PHE A 3 -9.78 -15.07 -5.46
N VAL A 4 -9.64 -14.42 -6.60
CA VAL A 4 -8.52 -14.65 -7.53
C VAL A 4 -7.56 -13.48 -7.42
N VAL A 5 -6.28 -13.77 -7.29
CA VAL A 5 -5.20 -12.78 -7.37
C VAL A 5 -4.41 -13.03 -8.64
N THR A 6 -4.11 -11.97 -9.37
CA THR A 6 -3.34 -12.02 -10.61
C THR A 6 -2.02 -11.28 -10.45
N ASP A 7 -0.93 -11.90 -10.87
CA ASP A 7 0.39 -11.24 -11.00
C ASP A 7 0.61 -10.77 -12.45
N LEU A 8 -0.45 -10.34 -13.14
CA LEU A 8 -0.51 -9.96 -14.56
C LEU A 8 -0.25 -11.09 -15.57
N ILE A 9 0.47 -12.14 -15.17
CA ILE A 9 0.78 -13.30 -16.02
C ILE A 9 -0.15 -14.46 -15.70
N THR A 10 -0.23 -14.80 -14.41
CA THR A 10 -0.91 -15.98 -13.88
C THR A 10 -1.93 -15.58 -12.83
N ASP A 11 -3.07 -16.27 -12.84
CA ASP A 11 -4.14 -16.11 -11.85
C ASP A 11 -4.06 -17.25 -10.84
N ILE A 12 -4.16 -16.93 -9.55
CA ILE A 12 -4.07 -17.89 -8.45
C ILE A 12 -5.33 -17.80 -7.62
N LEU A 13 -5.94 -18.96 -7.33
CA LEU A 13 -7.09 -19.05 -6.42
C LEU A 13 -6.61 -18.92 -4.98
N VAL A 14 -7.08 -17.88 -4.29
CA VAL A 14 -6.81 -17.63 -2.87
C VAL A 14 -8.04 -17.97 -2.04
N ARG A 15 -7.85 -18.82 -1.02
CA ARG A 15 -8.83 -19.11 0.01
C ARG A 15 -8.40 -18.48 1.31
N TYR A 16 -9.23 -17.58 1.83
CA TYR A 16 -8.99 -16.90 3.10
C TYR A 16 -10.12 -17.19 4.09
N LYS A 17 -9.76 -17.51 5.33
CA LYS A 17 -10.72 -17.71 6.42
C LYS A 17 -10.60 -16.57 7.42
N GLY A 18 -11.43 -15.54 7.25
CA GLY A 18 -11.43 -14.36 8.11
C GLY A 18 -12.27 -13.23 7.51
N ALA A 19 -12.17 -12.06 8.14
CA ALA A 19 -12.72 -10.81 7.63
C ALA A 19 -11.71 -10.14 6.69
N LEU A 20 -12.14 -9.76 5.49
CA LEU A 20 -11.29 -9.01 4.57
C LEU A 20 -11.21 -7.54 5.03
N PRO A 21 -10.08 -6.85 4.82
CA PRO A 21 -9.98 -5.42 5.06
C PRO A 21 -11.02 -4.64 4.25
N ASP A 22 -11.49 -3.50 4.78
CA ASP A 22 -12.50 -2.67 4.11
C ASP A 22 -12.03 -2.16 2.72
N LEU A 23 -10.72 -1.95 2.59
CA LEU A 23 -10.07 -1.50 1.36
C LEU A 23 -9.89 -2.62 0.31
N PHE A 24 -10.24 -3.87 0.64
CA PHE A 24 -10.17 -4.98 -0.31
C PHE A 24 -11.28 -4.84 -1.37
N ARG A 25 -10.89 -4.47 -2.60
CA ARG A 25 -11.79 -4.28 -3.74
C ARG A 25 -11.15 -4.75 -5.04
N GLU A 26 -11.99 -5.10 -6.02
CA GLU A 26 -11.53 -5.47 -7.36
C GLU A 26 -10.70 -4.32 -8.00
N GLY A 27 -9.68 -4.69 -8.78
CA GLY A 27 -8.78 -3.72 -9.43
C GLY A 27 -7.70 -3.10 -8.52
N HIS A 28 -7.67 -3.40 -7.22
CA HIS A 28 -6.66 -2.92 -6.30
C HIS A 28 -5.56 -3.97 -6.06
N SER A 29 -4.37 -3.49 -5.71
CA SER A 29 -3.27 -4.38 -5.33
C SER A 29 -3.44 -4.89 -3.89
N VAL A 30 -3.23 -6.19 -3.72
CA VAL A 30 -3.36 -6.89 -2.45
C VAL A 30 -2.12 -7.75 -2.23
N VAL A 31 -1.67 -7.84 -0.99
CA VAL A 31 -0.64 -8.77 -0.55
C VAL A 31 -1.31 -9.86 0.28
N VAL A 32 -0.99 -11.11 -0.03
CA VAL A 32 -1.58 -12.28 0.63
C VAL A 32 -0.46 -13.13 1.19
N GLU A 33 -0.54 -13.44 2.48
CA GLU A 33 0.39 -14.37 3.15
C GLU A 33 -0.33 -15.69 3.44
N GLY A 34 0.38 -16.81 3.31
CA GLY A 34 -0.17 -18.14 3.58
C GLY A 34 0.61 -19.28 2.93
N PHE A 35 -0.08 -20.37 2.65
CA PHE A 35 0.51 -21.63 2.20
C PHE A 35 -0.11 -22.12 0.89
N VAL A 36 0.72 -22.64 -0.01
CA VAL A 36 0.24 -23.35 -1.19
C VAL A 36 -0.25 -24.75 -0.77
N ARG A 37 -1.45 -25.12 -1.21
CA ARG A 37 -2.09 -26.41 -0.93
C ARG A 37 -2.50 -27.08 -2.24
N PRO A 38 -2.38 -28.41 -2.36
CA PRO A 38 -2.86 -29.13 -3.52
C PRO A 38 -4.39 -29.10 -3.60
N ILE A 39 -4.93 -28.92 -4.81
CA ILE A 39 -6.36 -29.02 -5.07
C ILE A 39 -6.73 -30.49 -5.29
N THR A 40 -7.80 -30.95 -4.64
CA THR A 40 -8.38 -32.28 -4.92
C THR A 40 -9.49 -32.16 -5.97
N GLU A 41 -9.83 -33.25 -6.65
CA GLU A 41 -10.91 -33.26 -7.65
C GLU A 41 -12.28 -32.83 -7.07
N GLU A 42 -12.50 -33.08 -5.79
CA GLU A 42 -13.71 -32.68 -5.06
C GLU A 42 -13.81 -31.14 -4.95
N LEU A 43 -12.69 -30.49 -4.61
CA LEU A 43 -12.57 -29.04 -4.53
C LEU A 43 -12.75 -28.35 -5.89
N ARG A 44 -12.32 -28.99 -6.99
CA ARG A 44 -12.59 -28.49 -8.35
C ARG A 44 -14.09 -28.43 -8.66
N LYS A 45 -14.87 -29.40 -8.19
CA LYS A 45 -16.33 -29.44 -8.41
C LYS A 45 -17.06 -28.39 -7.58
N GLU A 46 -16.68 -28.21 -6.31
CA GLU A 46 -17.27 -27.19 -5.42
C GLU A 46 -17.00 -25.76 -5.90
N THR A 47 -15.83 -25.52 -6.50
CA THR A 47 -15.42 -24.18 -6.96
C THR A 47 -15.95 -23.88 -8.39
N GLY A 48 -16.64 -24.83 -9.03
CA GLY A 48 -17.11 -24.74 -10.42
C GLY A 48 -18.12 -23.61 -10.70
N GLY A 49 -18.79 -23.07 -9.69
CA GLY A 49 -19.80 -22.01 -9.83
C GLY A 49 -19.33 -20.58 -9.58
N LYS A 50 -18.10 -20.38 -9.08
CA LYS A 50 -17.59 -19.05 -8.73
C LYS A 50 -16.56 -18.60 -9.77
N SER A 51 -16.50 -17.31 -10.01
CA SER A 51 -15.73 -16.59 -11.04
C SER A 51 -14.21 -16.84 -10.95
N VAL A 52 -13.76 -18.03 -11.32
CA VAL A 52 -12.34 -18.38 -11.42
C VAL A 52 -11.94 -18.29 -12.89
N SER A 53 -10.90 -17.51 -13.20
CA SER A 53 -10.38 -17.43 -14.56
C SER A 53 -9.94 -18.82 -15.05
N GLU A 54 -10.03 -19.07 -16.36
CA GLU A 54 -9.58 -20.34 -16.94
C GLU A 54 -8.09 -20.62 -16.63
N LYS A 55 -7.26 -19.58 -16.51
CA LYS A 55 -5.86 -19.72 -16.11
C LYS A 55 -5.70 -20.22 -14.67
N ALA A 56 -6.49 -19.71 -13.73
CA ALA A 56 -6.46 -20.18 -12.34
C ALA A 56 -6.97 -21.62 -12.18
N ARG A 57 -7.86 -22.09 -13.08
CA ARG A 57 -8.31 -23.49 -13.10
C ARG A 57 -7.27 -24.47 -13.65
N GLY A 58 -6.29 -23.99 -14.40
CA GLY A 58 -5.19 -24.82 -14.92
C GLY A 58 -4.19 -25.22 -13.84
N ILE A 59 -4.25 -24.62 -12.66
CA ILE A 59 -3.30 -24.85 -11.57
C ILE A 59 -3.86 -25.91 -10.61
N ASP A 60 -3.10 -26.98 -10.38
CA ASP A 60 -3.48 -28.06 -9.45
C ASP A 60 -3.23 -27.71 -7.97
N VAL A 61 -3.05 -26.44 -7.66
CA VAL A 61 -2.84 -25.92 -6.31
C VAL A 61 -3.70 -24.67 -6.07
N TYR A 62 -4.09 -24.46 -4.83
CA TYR A 62 -4.70 -23.22 -4.37
C TYR A 62 -3.87 -22.61 -3.24
N PHE A 63 -4.00 -21.31 -3.03
CA PHE A 63 -3.31 -20.60 -1.97
C PHE A 63 -4.23 -20.47 -0.75
N SER A 64 -3.87 -21.12 0.35
CA SER A 64 -4.55 -20.99 1.64
C SER A 64 -3.97 -19.81 2.41
N ALA A 65 -4.63 -18.66 2.34
CA ALA A 65 -4.21 -17.44 3.00
C ALA A 65 -4.47 -17.46 4.51
N THR A 66 -3.47 -17.03 5.28
CA THR A 66 -3.54 -16.75 6.72
C THR A 66 -3.76 -15.27 6.99
N GLU A 67 -3.29 -14.39 6.10
CA GLU A 67 -3.45 -12.94 6.21
C GLU A 67 -3.65 -12.30 4.82
N VAL A 68 -4.46 -11.23 4.79
CA VAL A 68 -4.74 -10.45 3.58
C VAL A 68 -4.55 -8.97 3.90
N LEU A 69 -3.62 -8.33 3.21
CA LEU A 69 -3.25 -6.93 3.37
C LEU A 69 -3.61 -6.17 2.09
N ALA A 70 -4.56 -5.25 2.17
CA ALA A 70 -4.83 -4.33 1.06
C ALA A 70 -3.76 -3.21 1.08
N LYS A 71 -3.15 -2.90 -0.06
CA LYS A 71 -2.26 -1.73 -0.12
C LYS A 71 -3.05 -0.46 0.17
N HIS A 72 -2.50 0.40 1.02
CA HIS A 72 -3.00 1.76 1.21
C HIS A 72 -2.72 2.62 -0.03
N ASP A 73 -3.63 3.55 -0.30
CA ASP A 73 -3.52 4.59 -1.33
C ASP A 73 -2.11 5.22 -1.32
N GLU A 74 -1.50 5.39 -2.49
CA GLU A 74 -0.14 5.96 -2.65
C GLU A 74 -0.04 7.41 -2.13
N LYS A 75 -1.18 8.01 -1.75
CA LYS A 75 -1.32 9.34 -1.14
C LYS A 75 -1.28 9.31 0.40
N TYR A 76 -0.70 8.29 1.03
CA TYR A 76 -0.51 8.27 2.48
C TYR A 76 0.61 9.22 2.92
N MET A 77 0.23 10.40 3.43
CA MET A 77 1.13 11.32 4.12
C MET A 77 0.92 11.17 5.63
N PRO A 78 1.87 10.59 6.39
CA PRO A 78 1.72 10.46 7.84
C PRO A 78 1.55 11.84 8.47
N GLY A 79 0.69 11.96 9.49
CA GLY A 79 0.45 13.24 10.18
C GLY A 79 1.73 13.86 10.78
N GLU A 80 2.69 13.03 11.20
CA GLU A 80 4.03 13.48 11.61
C GLU A 80 4.80 14.16 10.48
N VAL A 81 4.69 13.63 9.26
CA VAL A 81 5.36 14.20 8.07
C VAL A 81 4.68 15.48 7.63
N ALA A 82 3.35 15.55 7.69
CA ALA A 82 2.61 16.79 7.42
C ALA A 82 2.98 17.89 8.43
N ALA A 83 2.98 17.57 9.73
CA ALA A 83 3.37 18.50 10.79
C ALA A 83 4.86 18.90 10.71
N ALA A 84 5.75 17.99 10.32
CA ALA A 84 7.16 18.30 10.10
C ALA A 84 7.36 19.24 8.91
N ILE A 85 6.62 19.04 7.81
CA ILE A 85 6.67 19.93 6.65
C ILE A 85 6.11 21.32 7.00
N GLU A 86 5.00 21.41 7.73
CA GLU A 86 4.47 22.70 8.20
C GLU A 86 5.43 23.41 9.16
N LYS A 87 6.01 22.71 10.13
CA LYS A 87 7.02 23.29 11.03
C LYS A 87 8.26 23.77 10.29
N ASN A 88 8.73 23.01 9.30
CA ASN A 88 9.88 23.40 8.50
C ASN A 88 9.56 24.59 7.58
N LYS A 89 8.34 24.65 7.03
CA LYS A 89 7.87 25.80 6.25
C LYS A 89 7.84 27.07 7.10
N LYS A 90 7.34 26.97 8.33
CA LYS A 90 7.28 28.09 9.28
C LYS A 90 8.68 28.60 9.67
N LYS A 91 9.60 27.68 9.98
CA LYS A 91 11.01 28.02 10.25
C LYS A 91 11.70 28.70 9.07
N LEU A 92 11.50 28.21 7.85
CA LEU A 92 12.06 28.82 6.63
C LEU A 92 11.50 30.23 6.34
N GLU A 93 10.30 30.56 6.82
CA GLU A 93 9.73 31.91 6.74
C GLU A 93 10.30 32.83 7.84
N GLU A 94 10.48 32.30 9.06
CA GLU A 94 11.11 33.01 10.19
C GLU A 94 12.61 33.31 9.94
N ASP A 95 13.37 32.32 9.41
CA ASP A 95 14.79 32.47 9.06
C ASP A 95 15.02 33.51 7.92
N LYS A 96 14.01 33.76 7.08
CA LYS A 96 14.07 34.79 6.03
C LYS A 96 13.87 36.21 6.55
N GLU A 97 13.12 36.39 7.63
CA GLU A 97 12.93 37.71 8.26
C GLU A 97 14.13 38.10 9.15
N GLU A 98 14.75 37.15 9.86
CA GLU A 98 15.97 37.43 10.66
C GLU A 98 17.22 37.67 9.80
N GLY A 99 17.35 36.98 8.65
CA GLY A 99 18.46 37.19 7.72
C GLY A 99 18.48 38.59 7.08
N ALA A 100 17.33 39.22 6.89
CA ALA A 100 17.23 40.58 6.35
C ALA A 100 17.64 41.65 7.38
N ALA A 101 17.40 41.43 8.67
CA ALA A 101 17.80 42.34 9.73
C ALA A 101 19.31 42.29 10.02
N ALA A 102 19.95 41.11 9.93
CA ALA A 102 21.38 40.96 10.15
C ALA A 102 22.25 41.60 9.05
N ALA A 103 21.80 41.58 7.79
CA ALA A 103 22.54 42.18 6.68
C ALA A 103 22.60 43.73 6.73
N ALA A 104 21.63 44.38 7.36
CA ALA A 104 21.59 45.84 7.48
C ALA A 104 22.54 46.40 8.56
N LEU A 105 22.87 45.63 9.59
CA LEU A 105 23.68 46.10 10.73
C LEU A 105 25.20 46.02 10.46
N ALA A 106 25.64 45.16 9.53
CA ALA A 106 27.07 44.93 9.26
C ALA A 106 27.74 45.99 8.36
N VAL A 107 26.98 46.90 7.74
CA VAL A 107 27.55 47.93 6.82
C VAL A 107 28.02 49.19 7.57
N ALA A 108 27.76 49.31 8.88
CA ALA A 108 28.06 50.53 9.66
C ALA A 108 29.44 50.55 10.34
N ASP A 109 30.16 49.42 10.43
CA ASP A 109 31.37 49.28 11.25
C ASP A 109 32.65 49.07 10.39
N GLU A 110 32.87 49.88 9.36
CA GLU A 110 34.17 49.90 8.65
C GLU A 110 34.52 51.28 8.08
N LYS A 111 34.32 52.34 8.89
CA LYS A 111 34.97 53.65 8.69
C LYS A 111 35.37 54.24 10.04
N LYS A 112 36.51 53.81 10.56
CA LYS A 112 37.31 54.64 11.46
C LYS A 112 38.80 54.36 11.28
#